data_AF-A0A318TAJ2-F1
#
_entry.id   AF-A0A318TAJ2-F1
#
_cell.length_a   1.000
_cell.length_b   1.000
_cell.length_c   1.000
_cell.angle_alpha   90.00
_cell.angle_beta   90.00
_cell.angle_gamma   90.00
#
_symmetry.space_group_name_H-M   'P 1'
#
loop_
_entity.id
_entity.type
_entity.pdbx_description
1 polymer ?
#
loop_
_entity_poly.entity_id
_entity_poly.type
_entity_poly.pdbx_seq_one_letter_code
_entity_poly.pdbx_strand_id
1 'polypeptide(L)'
;MSVVIRLARAGTKKRPFYHVVVADSRFPRDGRFIERLGYFNPLLPKDNEARLKLDLDKVKDWVAKGAQPSDRVARFLDAAGIKKREARNNPVKAVPRKERKAAEAGK
;
A
#
# COMPACT_ATOMS: atom_id res chain seq x y z
N MET A 1 8.46 8.07 14.87
CA MET A 1 8.93 8.44 13.53
C MET A 1 8.90 7.17 12.69
N SER A 2 8.11 7.08 11.62
CA SER A 2 7.98 5.83 10.85
C SER A 2 8.12 6.09 9.36
N VAL A 3 9.10 5.44 8.72
CA VAL A 3 9.29 5.49 7.28
C VAL A 3 8.31 4.53 6.62
N VAL A 4 7.57 5.02 5.62
CA VAL A 4 6.51 4.29 4.95
C VAL A 4 6.75 4.28 3.45
N ILE A 5 6.54 3.13 2.83
CA ILE A 5 6.47 3.01 1.36
C ILE A 5 5.01 3.18 0.93
N ARG A 6 4.70 4.30 0.28
CA ARG A 6 3.33 4.70 -0.05
C ARG A 6 3.19 5.16 -1.49
N LEU A 7 1.94 5.24 -1.95
CA LEU A 7 1.60 5.82 -3.24
C LEU A 7 1.39 7.33 -3.08
N ALA A 8 2.18 8.12 -3.80
CA ALA A 8 1.92 9.53 -4.00
C ALA A 8 1.09 9.71 -5.29
N ARG A 9 0.02 10.49 -5.23
CA ARG A 9 -0.86 10.70 -6.38
C ARG A 9 -0.24 11.75 -7.29
N ALA A 10 -0.22 11.42 -8.57
CA ALA A 10 0.14 12.30 -9.67
C ALA A 10 -0.91 12.19 -10.78
N GLY A 11 -0.63 12.84 -11.91
CA GLY A 11 -1.52 12.91 -13.06
C GLY A 11 -2.57 14.01 -12.92
N THR A 12 -3.59 13.94 -13.77
CA THR A 12 -4.58 14.99 -13.93
C THR A 12 -5.96 14.53 -13.50
N LYS A 13 -6.94 15.45 -13.51
CA LYS A 13 -8.34 15.14 -13.22
C LYS A 13 -8.81 13.99 -14.11
N LYS A 14 -9.45 12.97 -13.50
CA LYS A 14 -9.90 11.73 -14.15
C LYS A 14 -8.81 10.87 -14.80
N ARG A 15 -7.52 11.21 -14.67
CA ARG A 15 -6.39 10.39 -15.16
C ARG A 15 -5.36 10.18 -14.04
N PRO A 16 -5.63 9.29 -13.08
CA PRO A 16 -4.74 9.05 -11.95
C PRO A 16 -3.45 8.34 -12.39
N PHE A 17 -2.33 8.81 -11.88
CA PHE A 17 -1.04 8.14 -11.92
C PHE A 17 -0.47 8.11 -10.50
N TYR A 18 0.33 7.11 -10.13
CA TYR A 18 0.90 7.04 -8.80
C TYR A 18 2.41 6.84 -8.86
N HIS A 19 3.14 7.60 -8.05
CA HIS A 19 4.54 7.30 -7.75
C HIS A 19 4.62 6.42 -6.52
N VAL A 20 5.51 5.44 -6.54
CA VAL A 20 5.84 4.62 -5.37
C VAL A 20 7.01 5.30 -4.70
N VAL A 21 6.80 5.83 -3.50
CA VAL A 21 7.77 6.67 -2.79
C VAL A 21 7.99 6.19 -1.37
N VAL A 22 9.21 6.40 -0.87
CA VAL A 22 9.58 6.29 0.54
C VAL A 22 9.44 7.67 1.17
N ALA A 23 8.64 7.78 2.21
CA ALA A 23 8.46 9.04 2.93
C ALA A 23 8.24 8.79 4.43
N ASP A 24 8.54 9.79 5.26
CA ASP A 24 8.08 9.80 6.65
C ASP A 24 6.56 9.93 6.66
N SER A 25 5.90 9.15 7.52
CA SER A 25 4.44 9.09 7.63
C SER A 25 3.78 10.45 7.92
N ARG A 26 4.50 11.37 8.57
CA ARG A 26 4.00 12.68 8.98
C ARG A 26 3.85 13.67 7.82
N PHE A 27 4.58 13.48 6.72
CA PHE A 27 4.53 14.40 5.60
C PHE A 27 3.28 14.19 4.73
N PRO A 28 2.77 15.25 4.06
CA PRO A 28 1.64 15.16 3.15
C PRO A 28 1.85 14.10 2.05
N ARG A 29 0.75 13.48 1.58
CA ARG A 29 0.79 12.40 0.58
C ARG A 29 1.66 12.73 -0.64
N ASP A 30 1.43 13.91 -1.23
CA ASP A 30 2.08 14.36 -2.46
C ASP A 30 3.19 15.40 -2.18
N GLY A 31 3.64 15.49 -0.92
CA GLY A 31 4.67 16.43 -0.50
C GLY A 31 6.08 15.85 -0.60
N ARG A 32 6.95 16.29 0.32
CA ARG A 32 8.33 15.82 0.42
C ARG A 32 8.40 14.31 0.64
N PHE A 33 9.24 13.65 -0.15
CA PHE A 33 9.60 12.25 -0.01
C PHE A 33 11.13 12.12 0.07
N ILE A 34 11.61 10.96 0.52
CA ILE A 34 13.04 10.64 0.64
C ILE A 34 13.56 10.15 -0.70
N GLU A 35 12.90 9.11 -1.25
CA GLU A 35 13.30 8.48 -2.51
C GLU A 35 12.09 7.95 -3.28
N ARG A 36 12.17 7.98 -4.62
CA ARG A 36 11.19 7.36 -5.51
C ARG A 36 11.68 5.99 -5.96
N LEU A 37 10.90 4.96 -5.66
CA LEU A 37 11.19 3.56 -5.97
C LEU A 37 10.57 3.09 -7.29
N GLY A 38 9.62 3.85 -7.82
CA GLY A 38 8.92 3.46 -9.04
C GLY A 38 7.62 4.19 -9.27
N TYR A 39 6.74 3.57 -10.05
CA TYR A 39 5.42 4.10 -10.36
C TYR A 39 4.40 2.99 -10.62
N PHE A 40 3.13 3.37 -10.53
CA PHE A 40 1.97 2.54 -10.78
C PHE A 40 0.93 3.32 -11.58
N ASN A 41 0.55 2.78 -12.74
CA ASN A 41 -0.49 3.34 -13.60
C ASN A 41 -1.74 2.45 -13.58
N PRO A 42 -2.80 2.82 -12.84
CA PRO A 42 -4.01 1.99 -12.73
C PRO A 42 -4.84 1.92 -14.03
N LEU A 43 -4.60 2.82 -14.99
CA LEU A 43 -5.38 2.91 -16.24
C LEU A 43 -4.94 1.88 -17.27
N LEU A 44 -3.74 1.31 -17.13
CA LEU A 44 -3.26 0.27 -18.03
C LEU A 44 -3.90 -1.09 -17.69
N PRO A 45 -4.11 -1.98 -18.66
CA PRO A 45 -4.54 -3.37 -18.43
C PRO A 45 -3.62 -4.10 -17.45
N LYS A 46 -4.14 -5.11 -16.74
CA LYS A 46 -3.37 -5.83 -15.69
C LYS A 46 -2.12 -6.51 -16.24
N ASP A 47 -2.20 -6.99 -17.47
CA ASP A 47 -1.16 -7.78 -18.12
C ASP A 47 -0.09 -6.90 -18.79
N ASN A 48 -0.26 -5.57 -18.72
CA ASN A 48 0.71 -4.64 -19.27
C ASN A 48 1.85 -4.43 -18.28
N GLU A 49 3.09 -4.73 -18.68
CA GLU A 49 4.29 -4.55 -17.86
C GLU A 49 4.52 -3.09 -17.42
N ALA A 50 4.14 -2.12 -18.25
CA ALA A 50 4.24 -0.70 -17.91
C ALA A 50 3.20 -0.26 -16.87
N ARG A 51 2.29 -1.15 -16.44
CA ARG A 51 1.34 -0.87 -15.35
C ARG A 51 2.04 -0.62 -14.03
N LEU A 52 3.14 -1.33 -13.75
CA LEU A 52 3.87 -1.24 -12.50
C LEU A 52 5.37 -1.39 -12.79
N LYS A 53 6.14 -0.36 -12.48
CA LYS A 53 7.60 -0.42 -12.51
C LYS A 53 8.13 -0.13 -11.12
N LEU A 54 8.91 -1.05 -10.58
CA LEU A 54 9.57 -0.95 -9.27
C LEU A 54 11.05 -1.28 -9.43
N ASP A 55 11.88 -0.49 -8.78
CA ASP A 55 13.28 -0.81 -8.53
C ASP A 55 13.34 -1.78 -7.34
N LEU A 56 13.50 -3.07 -7.63
CA LEU A 56 13.40 -4.13 -6.63
C LEU A 56 14.54 -4.10 -5.61
N ASP A 57 15.74 -3.65 -6.02
CA ASP A 57 16.91 -3.63 -5.15
C ASP A 57 16.74 -2.54 -4.08
N LYS A 58 16.35 -1.34 -4.49
CA LYS A 58 16.04 -0.25 -3.56
C LYS A 58 14.89 -0.58 -2.63
N VAL A 59 13.86 -1.23 -3.16
CA VAL A 59 12.71 -1.67 -2.35
C VAL A 59 13.17 -2.64 -1.27
N LYS A 60 13.99 -3.64 -1.61
CA LYS A 60 14.52 -4.61 -0.64
C LYS A 60 15.34 -3.91 0.44
N ASP A 61 16.19 -2.97 0.07
CA ASP A 61 17.01 -2.21 1.02
C ASP A 61 16.14 -1.41 2.01
N TRP A 62 15.11 -0.74 1.53
CA TRP A 62 14.22 0.04 2.39
C TRP A 62 13.35 -0.85 3.27
N VAL A 63 12.90 -2.01 2.77
CA VAL A 63 12.19 -3.00 3.59
C VAL A 63 13.11 -3.58 4.67
N ALA A 64 14.38 -3.87 4.34
CA ALA A 64 15.38 -4.33 5.30
C ALA A 64 15.69 -3.28 6.38
N LYS A 65 15.69 -1.99 6.03
CA LYS A 65 15.79 -0.86 6.98
C LYS A 65 14.54 -0.66 7.84
N GLY A 66 13.49 -1.48 7.66
CA GLY A 66 12.27 -1.44 8.47
C GLY A 66 11.16 -0.53 7.92
N ALA A 67 11.26 -0.04 6.68
CA ALA A 67 10.19 0.74 6.07
C ALA A 67 8.91 -0.09 5.92
N GLN A 68 7.78 0.45 6.38
CA GLN A 68 6.50 -0.25 6.33
C GLN A 68 5.76 0.06 5.03
N PRO A 69 5.42 -0.93 4.19
CA PRO A 69 4.64 -0.69 3.00
C PRO A 69 3.15 -0.51 3.33
N SER A 70 2.49 0.44 2.67
CA SER A 70 1.03 0.56 2.67
C SER A 70 0.35 -0.67 2.06
N ASP A 71 -0.94 -0.89 2.36
CA ASP A 71 -1.68 -2.10 1.96
C ASP A 71 -1.63 -2.40 0.45
N ARG A 72 -1.71 -1.36 -0.38
CA ARG A 72 -1.66 -1.53 -1.85
C ARG A 72 -0.25 -1.85 -2.33
N VAL A 73 0.76 -1.17 -1.78
CA VAL A 73 2.18 -1.45 -2.07
C VAL A 73 2.52 -2.86 -1.62
N ALA A 74 2.05 -3.31 -0.47
CA ALA A 74 2.25 -4.68 0.02
C ALA A 74 1.74 -5.73 -0.98
N ARG A 75 0.61 -5.48 -1.68
CA ARG A 75 0.16 -6.39 -2.77
C ARG A 75 1.13 -6.46 -3.95
N PHE A 76 1.75 -5.33 -4.29
CA PHE A 76 2.74 -5.30 -5.36
C PHE A 76 4.01 -6.05 -4.95
N LEU A 77 4.43 -5.91 -3.69
CA LEU A 77 5.59 -6.62 -3.15
C LEU A 77 5.33 -8.12 -2.98
N ASP A 78 4.12 -8.50 -2.62
CA ASP A 78 3.67 -9.89 -2.51
C ASP A 78 3.67 -10.57 -3.89
N ALA A 79 3.12 -9.89 -4.91
CA ALA A 79 3.17 -10.36 -6.29
C ALA A 79 4.60 -10.46 -6.85
N ALA A 80 5.52 -9.63 -6.36
CA ALA A 80 6.95 -9.68 -6.71
C ALA A 80 7.77 -10.65 -5.84
N GLY A 81 7.15 -11.33 -4.87
CA GLY A 81 7.83 -12.29 -3.97
C GLY A 81 8.75 -11.68 -2.91
N ILE A 82 8.69 -10.36 -2.66
CA ILE A 82 9.59 -9.67 -1.72
C ILE A 82 9.06 -9.75 -0.28
N LYS A 83 7.77 -9.46 -0.08
CA LYS A 83 7.16 -9.42 1.26
C LYS A 83 5.77 -10.03 1.19
N LYS A 84 5.60 -11.15 1.88
CA LYS A 84 4.31 -11.83 1.97
C LYS A 84 3.29 -10.92 2.68
N ARG A 85 2.14 -10.71 2.05
CA ARG A 85 1.03 -10.01 2.69
C ARG A 85 0.25 -11.00 3.55
N GLU A 86 -0.01 -10.64 4.79
CA GLU A 86 -0.95 -11.41 5.60
C GLU A 86 -2.39 -11.22 5.11
N ALA A 87 -3.12 -12.32 5.02
CA ALA A 87 -4.52 -12.31 4.62
C ALA A 87 -5.33 -11.58 5.71
N ARG A 88 -6.08 -10.55 5.33
CA ARG A 88 -7.00 -9.90 6.26
C ARG A 88 -8.21 -10.82 6.45
N ASN A 89 -8.21 -11.60 7.51
CA ASN A 89 -9.37 -12.38 7.93
C ASN A 89 -10.13 -11.61 9.03
N ASN A 90 -11.41 -11.33 8.82
CA ASN A 90 -12.29 -10.81 9.87
C ASN A 90 -13.46 -11.79 10.08
N PRO A 91 -13.35 -12.73 11.03
CA PRO A 91 -14.36 -13.75 11.26
C PRO A 91 -15.69 -13.16 11.79
N VAL A 92 -15.67 -11.97 12.38
CA VAL A 92 -16.85 -11.33 13.00
C VAL A 92 -17.66 -10.49 12.00
N LYS A 93 -17.21 -10.39 10.74
CA LYS A 93 -17.90 -9.60 9.70
C LYS A 93 -19.28 -10.17 9.33
N ALA A 94 -19.42 -11.50 9.39
CA ALA A 94 -20.66 -12.20 9.03
C ALA A 94 -21.77 -12.00 10.07
N VAL A 95 -21.43 -11.67 11.32
CA VAL A 95 -22.42 -11.52 12.39
C VAL A 95 -23.18 -10.19 12.22
N PRO A 96 -24.53 -10.21 12.18
CA PRO A 96 -25.36 -9.02 12.16
C PRO A 96 -24.97 -8.01 13.26
N ARG A 97 -25.02 -6.71 12.94
CA ARG A 97 -24.62 -5.64 13.87
C ARG A 97 -25.46 -5.62 15.16
N LYS A 98 -26.73 -6.02 15.08
CA LYS A 98 -27.64 -6.13 16.24
C LYS A 98 -27.16 -7.21 17.22
N GLU A 99 -26.83 -8.40 16.71
CA GLU A 99 -26.34 -9.53 17.51
C GLU A 99 -24.97 -9.24 18.15
N ARG A 100 -24.08 -8.54 17.42
CA ARG A 100 -22.80 -8.09 17.98
C ARG A 100 -22.97 -7.13 19.16
N LYS A 101 -23.88 -6.15 19.04
CA LYS A 101 -24.17 -5.21 20.13
C LYS A 101 -24.87 -5.88 21.32
N ALA A 102 -25.72 -6.86 21.08
CA ALA A 102 -26.40 -7.60 22.15
C ALA A 102 -25.43 -8.49 22.94
N ALA A 103 -24.49 -9.16 22.26
CA ALA A 103 -23.44 -9.96 22.91
C ALA A 103 -22.43 -9.12 23.70
N GLU A 104 -22.20 -7.86 23.30
CA GLU A 104 -21.29 -6.93 23.98
C GLU A 104 -21.95 -6.24 25.20
N ALA A 105 -23.28 -6.06 25.19
CA ALA A 105 -24.03 -5.45 26.29
C ALA A 105 -24.41 -6.43 27.43
N GLY A 106 -24.28 -7.73 27.19
CA GLY A 106 -24.53 -8.78 28.18
C GLY A 106 -23.29 -9.23 28.96
N LYS A 107 -22.16 -8.54 28.80
CA LYS A 107 -20.88 -8.79 29.47
C LYS A 107 -20.49 -7.59 30.33
#